data_AF-A0ABD0TTE9-F1
#
_entry.id   AF-A0ABD0TTE9-F1
#
_cell.length_a   1.000
_cell.length_b   1.000
_cell.length_c   1.000
_cell.angle_alpha   90.00
_cell.angle_beta   90.00
_cell.angle_gamma   90.00
#
_symmetry.space_group_name_H-M   'P 1'
#
loop_
_entity.id
_entity.type
_entity.pdbx_description
1 polymer ?
#
loop_
_entity_poly.entity_id
_entity_poly.type
_entity_poly.pdbx_seq_one_letter_code
_entity_poly.pdbx_strand_id
1 'polypeptide(L)'
;MLLVPLRFYRFIYPSNSANSFSLCLFCLHFYQTHPTQTCFMSSIDLHTHYSYQIMLPEAIAIVMAPTDTTRKHGIFHLSEPSGVSVIRNCQARGFHPHEEPSDGSPIYEHCSHVLMNTNLNFDVVDLRNK
;
A
#
# COMPACT_ATOMS: atom_id res chain seq x y z
N MET A 1 15.42 -9.05 -11.28
CA MET A 1 14.13 -8.40 -11.57
C MET A 1 13.04 -9.44 -11.33
N LEU A 2 12.38 -9.39 -10.17
CA LEU A 2 11.31 -10.35 -9.83
C LEU A 2 9.97 -9.66 -10.06
N LEU A 3 9.22 -10.16 -11.05
CA LEU A 3 7.79 -9.93 -11.17
C LEU A 3 7.12 -10.68 -10.01
N VAL A 4 6.73 -9.96 -8.96
CA VAL A 4 5.86 -10.53 -7.93
C VAL A 4 4.42 -10.40 -8.43
N PRO A 5 3.64 -11.49 -8.51
CA PRO A 5 2.25 -11.43 -8.96
C PRO A 5 1.42 -10.57 -8.01
N LEU A 6 0.76 -9.56 -8.58
CA LEU A 6 -0.24 -8.71 -7.93
C LEU A 6 -1.34 -9.61 -7.33
N ARG A 7 -1.44 -9.66 -6.00
CA ARG A 7 -2.52 -10.37 -5.31
C ARG A 7 -3.60 -9.37 -4.93
N PHE A 8 -4.66 -9.31 -5.73
CA PHE A 8 -5.88 -8.56 -5.39
C PHE A 8 -6.69 -9.37 -4.37
N TYR A 9 -6.63 -8.97 -3.10
CA TYR A 9 -7.55 -9.44 -2.06
C TYR A 9 -8.61 -8.38 -1.79
N ARG A 10 -9.88 -8.78 -1.82
CA ARG A 10 -11.01 -7.92 -1.44
C ARG A 10 -11.36 -8.20 0.02
N PHE A 11 -11.15 -7.22 0.89
CA PHE A 11 -11.60 -7.25 2.27
C PHE A 11 -13.01 -6.66 2.38
N ILE A 12 -13.93 -7.40 3.01
CA ILE A 12 -15.28 -6.93 3.34
C ILE A 12 -15.29 -6.65 4.83
N TYR A 13 -15.53 -5.40 5.21
CA TYR A 13 -15.78 -5.05 6.62
C TYR A 13 -17.25 -5.30 6.95
N PRO A 14 -17.57 -5.90 8.11
CA PRO A 14 -18.97 -6.06 8.52
C PRO A 14 -19.58 -4.70 8.84
N SER A 15 -20.41 -4.19 7.93
CA SER A 15 -21.29 -3.04 8.17
C SER A 15 -22.59 -3.55 8.79
N ASN A 16 -22.94 -3.02 9.97
CA ASN A 16 -24.15 -3.36 10.72
C ASN A 16 -25.40 -2.59 10.24
N SER A 17 -25.43 -2.12 8.99
CA SER A 17 -26.56 -1.38 8.43
C SER A 17 -27.02 -2.05 7.14
N ALA A 18 -28.14 -2.77 7.24
CA ALA A 18 -28.93 -3.19 6.11
C ALA A 18 -29.47 -1.93 5.41
N ASN A 19 -28.93 -1.60 4.24
CA ASN A 19 -29.65 -1.08 3.07
C ASN A 19 -28.66 -0.55 2.01
N SER A 20 -28.76 -1.14 0.82
CA SER A 20 -28.31 -0.59 -0.46
C SER A 20 -26.80 -0.44 -0.69
N PHE A 21 -26.23 -1.46 -1.35
CA PHE A 21 -25.08 -1.42 -2.27
C PHE A 21 -24.26 -0.12 -2.29
N SER A 22 -23.46 0.09 -1.24
CA SER A 22 -22.43 1.12 -1.27
C SER A 22 -21.24 0.57 -2.04
N LEU A 23 -21.09 1.03 -3.27
CA LEU A 23 -19.90 0.90 -4.13
C LEU A 23 -18.61 1.45 -3.47
N CYS A 24 -18.69 1.87 -2.20
CA CYS A 24 -17.64 2.26 -1.26
C CYS A 24 -16.84 1.04 -0.75
N LEU A 25 -16.59 0.10 -1.65
CA LEU A 25 -15.60 -0.95 -1.50
C LEU A 25 -14.23 -0.35 -1.86
N PHE A 26 -13.92 0.82 -1.28
CA PHE A 26 -12.81 1.64 -1.71
C PHE A 26 -11.54 0.81 -1.65
N CYS A 27 -10.79 0.87 -2.74
CA CYS A 27 -9.44 0.36 -2.91
C CYS A 27 -8.50 1.06 -1.92
N LEU A 28 -8.72 0.86 -0.63
CA LEU A 28 -8.04 1.52 0.49
C LEU A 28 -6.57 1.07 0.59
N HIS A 29 -6.24 -0.05 -0.04
CA HIS A 29 -5.04 -0.80 0.24
C HIS A 29 -4.43 -1.38 -1.03
N PHE A 30 -3.15 -1.07 -1.28
CA PHE A 30 -2.31 -1.85 -2.17
C PHE A 30 -1.51 -2.84 -1.32
N TYR A 31 -1.61 -4.13 -1.67
CA TYR A 31 -0.88 -5.21 -0.99
C TYR A 31 0.22 -5.74 -1.88
N GLN A 32 1.43 -5.76 -1.34
CA GLN A 32 2.56 -6.37 -2.00
C GLN A 32 3.24 -7.34 -1.06
N THR A 33 3.61 -8.50 -1.59
CA THR A 33 4.42 -9.49 -0.87
C THR A 33 5.85 -9.43 -1.37
N HIS A 34 6.82 -9.38 -0.48
CA HIS A 34 8.25 -9.50 -0.75
C HIS A 34 8.69 -10.89 -0.31
N PRO A 35 8.66 -11.92 -1.20
CA PRO A 35 8.86 -13.30 -0.77
C PRO A 35 10.27 -13.58 -0.26
N THR A 36 11.26 -12.82 -0.73
CA THR A 36 12.67 -12.98 -0.38
C THR A 36 13.36 -11.66 0.00
N GLN A 37 12.73 -10.52 -0.26
CA GLN A 37 13.28 -9.20 -0.02
C GLN A 37 12.92 -8.69 1.38
N THR A 38 13.62 -7.65 1.83
CA THR A 38 13.28 -6.92 3.05
C THR A 38 11.98 -6.14 2.90
N CYS A 39 11.41 -5.69 4.01
CA CYS A 39 10.19 -4.88 4.03
C CYS A 39 10.47 -3.41 3.68
N PHE A 40 10.20 -3.02 2.43
CA PHE A 40 10.32 -1.66 1.91
C PHE A 40 9.33 -1.40 0.78
N MET A 41 9.08 -0.14 0.40
CA MET A 41 8.31 0.20 -0.81
C MET A 41 9.24 0.33 -2.01
N SER A 42 9.04 -0.49 -3.06
CA SER A 42 9.78 -0.33 -4.31
C SER A 42 9.21 0.82 -5.15
N SER A 43 9.95 1.26 -6.18
CA SER A 43 9.49 2.32 -7.10
C SER A 43 8.12 2.03 -7.71
N ILE A 44 7.83 0.78 -8.10
CA ILE A 44 6.51 0.41 -8.63
C ILE A 44 5.42 0.61 -7.58
N ASP A 45 5.71 0.36 -6.32
CA ASP A 45 4.76 0.48 -5.22
C ASP A 45 4.52 1.94 -4.88
N LEU A 46 5.55 2.78 -4.91
CA LEU A 46 5.45 4.22 -4.73
C LEU A 46 4.54 4.84 -5.79
N HIS A 47 4.78 4.53 -7.08
CA HIS A 47 3.94 4.99 -8.20
C HIS A 47 2.51 4.47 -8.13
N THR A 48 2.33 3.20 -7.73
CA THR A 48 1.00 2.61 -7.57
C THR A 48 0.25 3.27 -6.41
N HIS A 49 0.91 3.42 -5.26
CA HIS A 49 0.32 3.98 -4.06
C HIS A 49 0.01 5.46 -4.19
N TYR A 50 0.84 6.22 -4.91
CA TYR A 50 0.59 7.64 -5.21
C TYR A 50 -0.83 7.88 -5.74
N SER A 51 -1.28 7.07 -6.69
CA SER A 51 -2.63 7.21 -7.26
C SER A 51 -3.73 7.04 -6.21
N TYR A 52 -3.56 6.09 -5.28
CA TYR A 52 -4.50 5.87 -4.19
C TYR A 52 -4.49 7.02 -3.18
N GLN A 53 -3.30 7.48 -2.76
CA GLN A 53 -3.16 8.53 -1.75
C GLN A 53 -3.67 9.89 -2.22
N ILE A 54 -3.52 10.22 -3.51
CA ILE A 54 -4.12 11.45 -4.07
C ILE A 54 -5.65 11.40 -4.09
N MET A 55 -6.24 10.22 -4.29
CA MET A 55 -7.70 10.06 -4.26
C MET A 55 -8.25 10.00 -2.84
N LEU A 56 -7.47 9.45 -1.90
CA LEU A 56 -7.84 9.29 -0.50
C LEU A 56 -6.57 9.46 0.36
N PRO A 57 -6.39 10.61 1.04
CA PRO A 57 -5.20 10.89 1.84
C PRO A 57 -4.92 9.85 2.93
N GLU A 58 -5.96 9.16 3.41
CA GLU A 58 -5.86 8.11 4.42
C GLU A 58 -5.45 6.75 3.84
N ALA A 59 -5.31 6.60 2.52
CA ALA A 59 -4.90 5.35 1.89
C ALA A 59 -3.55 4.86 2.43
N ILE A 60 -3.41 3.55 2.59
CA ILE A 60 -2.17 2.94 3.11
C ILE A 60 -1.67 1.83 2.17
N ALA A 61 -0.35 1.66 2.11
CA ALA A 61 0.30 0.55 1.43
C ALA A 61 0.77 -0.48 2.46
N ILE A 62 0.42 -1.75 2.26
CA ILE A 62 0.83 -2.83 3.16
C ILE A 62 1.82 -3.75 2.44
N VAL A 63 3.03 -3.84 2.98
CA VAL A 63 4.09 -4.72 2.47
C VAL A 63 4.26 -5.90 3.41
N MET A 64 4.16 -7.12 2.89
CA MET A 64 4.39 -8.35 3.65
C MET A 64 5.72 -8.98 3.24
N ALA A 65 6.68 -9.11 4.15
CA ALA A 65 8.01 -9.65 3.90
C ALA A 65 8.29 -10.86 4.82
N PRO A 66 7.74 -12.06 4.53
CA PRO A 66 7.77 -13.19 5.45
C PRO A 66 9.16 -13.70 5.81
N THR A 67 10.15 -13.52 4.92
CA THR A 67 11.54 -13.96 5.12
C THR A 67 12.42 -12.91 5.79
N ASP A 68 11.95 -11.68 5.93
CA ASP A 68 12.68 -10.61 6.62
C ASP A 68 12.68 -10.92 8.13
N THR A 69 13.89 -11.09 8.68
CA THR A 69 14.08 -11.40 10.11
C THR A 69 13.89 -10.19 11.02
N THR A 70 13.96 -8.98 10.46
CA THR A 70 13.84 -7.71 11.19
C THR A 70 12.42 -7.18 11.19
N ARG A 71 11.73 -7.24 10.03
CA ARG A 71 10.40 -6.67 9.85
C ARG A 71 9.57 -7.50 8.88
N LYS A 72 8.65 -8.30 9.42
CA LYS A 72 7.79 -9.19 8.61
C LYS A 72 6.69 -8.48 7.82
N HIS A 73 6.32 -7.28 8.22
CA HIS A 73 5.34 -6.46 7.53
C HIS A 73 5.56 -4.98 7.83
N GLY A 74 5.05 -4.12 6.95
CA GLY A 74 5.08 -2.67 7.12
C GLY A 74 3.83 -2.06 6.53
N ILE A 75 3.40 -0.96 7.14
CA ILE A 75 2.25 -0.17 6.70
C ILE A 75 2.75 1.23 6.45
N PHE A 76 2.63 1.70 5.21
CA PHE A 76 3.29 2.90 4.73
C PHE A 76 2.33 3.86 4.04
N HIS A 77 2.71 5.12 4.02
CA HIS A 77 2.16 6.14 3.12
C HIS A 77 3.31 6.97 2.54
N LEU A 78 3.06 7.66 1.42
CA LEU A 78 4.00 8.67 0.93
C LEU A 78 4.03 9.85 1.90
N SER A 79 5.24 10.35 2.18
CA SER A 79 5.39 11.54 2.98
C SER A 79 4.83 12.75 2.24
N GLU A 80 4.09 13.59 2.96
CA GLU A 80 3.38 14.75 2.41
C GLU A 80 3.98 16.05 2.98
N PRO A 81 4.32 17.04 2.11
CA PRO A 81 4.15 17.08 0.66
C PRO A 81 5.29 16.43 -0.14
N SER A 82 6.40 16.11 0.52
CA SER A 82 7.70 15.90 -0.12
C SER A 82 7.76 14.64 -0.99
N GLY A 83 7.40 13.48 -0.44
CA GLY A 83 7.34 12.21 -1.17
C GLY A 83 6.29 12.19 -2.27
N VAL A 84 5.10 12.73 -1.99
CA VAL A 84 4.02 12.89 -2.98
C VAL A 84 4.49 13.72 -4.18
N SER A 85 5.23 14.81 -3.94
CA SER A 85 5.77 15.67 -5.00
C SER A 85 6.82 14.94 -5.84
N VAL A 86 7.73 14.17 -5.22
CA VAL A 86 8.75 13.38 -5.94
C VAL A 86 8.10 12.39 -6.91
N ILE A 87 7.10 11.64 -6.46
CA ILE A 87 6.44 10.64 -7.31
C ILE A 87 5.58 11.31 -8.39
N ARG A 88 4.87 12.40 -8.06
CA ARG A 88 4.07 13.18 -9.01
C ARG A 88 4.87 13.67 -10.21
N ASN A 89 6.10 14.14 -9.98
CA ASN A 89 6.95 14.72 -11.01
C ASN A 89 7.78 13.67 -11.76
N CYS A 90 7.72 12.40 -11.34
CA CYS A 90 8.47 11.33 -11.97
C CYS A 90 7.76 10.80 -13.23
N GLN A 91 8.48 10.78 -14.36
CA GLN A 91 7.98 10.27 -15.65
C GLN A 91 8.60 8.92 -16.06
N ALA A 92 9.55 8.42 -15.26
CA ALA A 92 10.22 7.16 -15.56
C ALA A 92 9.28 5.96 -15.39
N ARG A 93 9.49 4.92 -16.20
CA ARG A 93 8.69 3.68 -16.20
C ARG A 93 9.54 2.48 -15.84
N GLY A 94 8.90 1.45 -15.29
CA GLY A 94 9.61 0.27 -14.79
C GLY A 94 10.34 0.54 -13.49
N PHE A 95 11.26 -0.35 -13.10
CA PHE A 95 12.04 -0.18 -11.87
C PHE A 95 13.11 0.88 -12.06
N HIS A 96 13.06 1.95 -11.27
CA HIS A 96 14.05 3.02 -11.26
C HIS A 96 14.23 3.59 -9.85
N PRO A 97 15.40 4.16 -9.51
CA PRO A 97 15.58 4.87 -8.26
C PRO A 97 14.86 6.23 -8.29
N HIS A 98 14.53 6.74 -7.11
CA HIS A 98 14.06 8.11 -6.92
C HIS A 98 15.10 8.88 -6.10
N GLU A 99 15.29 10.16 -6.44
CA GLU A 99 16.12 11.06 -5.66
C GLU A 99 15.45 11.41 -4.33
N GLU A 100 16.27 11.65 -3.30
CA GLU A 100 15.76 12.12 -2.02
C GLU A 100 15.12 13.51 -2.17
N PRO A 101 13.98 13.77 -1.51
CA PRO A 101 13.41 15.10 -1.40
C PRO A 101 14.43 16.15 -0.95
N SER A 102 14.28 17.39 -1.43
CA SER A 102 15.20 18.50 -1.14
C SER A 102 15.29 18.88 0.35
N ASP A 103 14.29 18.50 1.14
CA ASP A 103 14.23 18.73 2.59
C ASP A 103 14.87 17.59 3.41
N GLY A 104 15.37 16.54 2.76
CA GLY A 104 15.96 15.36 3.40
C GLY A 104 14.93 14.43 4.05
N SER A 105 13.63 14.67 3.84
CA SER A 105 12.59 13.76 4.30
C SER A 105 12.61 12.45 3.49
N PRO A 106 12.17 11.32 4.05
CA PRO A 106 12.00 10.11 3.27
C PRO A 106 10.85 10.27 2.26
N ILE A 107 10.87 9.50 1.17
CA ILE A 107 9.78 9.50 0.18
C ILE A 107 8.51 8.89 0.75
N TYR A 108 8.65 7.95 1.69
CA TYR A 108 7.55 7.27 2.36
C TYR A 108 7.92 6.98 3.82
N GLU A 109 6.89 6.88 4.65
CA GLU A 109 7.06 6.64 6.09
C GLU A 109 5.99 5.68 6.62
N HIS A 110 6.13 5.24 7.88
CA HIS A 110 5.14 4.36 8.50
C HIS A 110 3.88 5.15 8.84
N CYS A 111 2.72 4.56 8.55
CA CYS A 111 1.44 5.17 8.89
C CYS A 111 1.24 5.27 10.40
N SER A 112 1.02 6.48 10.90
CA SER A 112 0.70 6.75 12.31
C SER A 112 -0.81 6.70 12.60
N HIS A 113 -1.65 6.84 11.57
CA HIS A 113 -3.12 6.90 11.67
C HIS A 113 -3.81 5.53 11.58
N VAL A 114 -3.07 4.42 11.68
CA VAL A 114 -3.61 3.06 11.57
C VAL A 114 -3.67 2.39 12.95
N LEU A 115 -4.84 1.85 13.27
CA LEU A 115 -5.07 1.06 14.49
C LEU A 115 -5.20 -0.42 14.14
N MET A 116 -4.33 -1.25 14.71
CA MET A 116 -4.38 -2.70 14.55
C MET A 116 -5.27 -3.32 15.63
N ASN A 117 -6.32 -4.03 15.21
CA ASN A 117 -7.20 -4.75 16.11
C ASN A 117 -7.33 -6.22 15.68
N THR A 118 -6.81 -7.13 16.50
CA THR A 118 -6.79 -8.57 16.23
C THR A 118 -8.14 -9.26 16.44
N ASN A 119 -9.11 -8.58 17.05
CA ASN A 119 -10.41 -9.13 17.39
C ASN A 119 -11.48 -8.79 16.34
N LEU A 120 -11.11 -8.11 15.25
CA LEU A 120 -12.02 -7.83 14.15
C LEU A 120 -12.15 -9.07 13.27
N ASN A 121 -13.40 -9.43 12.97
CA ASN A 121 -13.70 -10.42 11.95
C ASN A 121 -13.48 -9.80 10.56
N PHE A 122 -12.88 -10.57 9.64
CA PHE A 122 -12.68 -10.17 8.26
C PHE A 122 -12.94 -11.35 7.32
N ASP A 123 -13.44 -11.03 6.13
CA ASP A 123 -13.64 -12.01 5.06
C ASP A 123 -12.60 -11.80 3.95
N VAL A 124 -12.08 -12.92 3.42
CA VAL A 124 -11.18 -12.92 2.26
C VAL A 124 -11.90 -13.51 1.06
N VAL A 125 -12.11 -12.69 0.03
CA VAL A 125 -12.65 -13.15 -1.25
C VAL A 125 -11.51 -13.32 -2.26
N ASP A 126 -11.27 -14.55 -2.69
CA ASP A 126 -10.30 -14.90 -3.72
C ASP A 126 -10.99 -15.05 -5.09
N LEU A 127 -10.59 -14.21 -6.06
CA LEU A 127 -11.17 -14.16 -7.39
C LEU A 127 -10.29 -14.81 -8.47
N ARG A 128 -9.15 -15.43 -8.12
CA ARG A 128 -8.17 -15.94 -9.10
C ARG A 128 -8.69 -17.06 -10.00
N ASN A 129 -9.74 -17.75 -9.58
CA ASN A 129 -10.34 -18.89 -10.29
C ASN A 129 -11.78 -18.61 -10.77
N LYS A 130 -12.14 -17.34 -10.98
CA LYS A 130 -13.41 -16.96 -11.61
C LYS A 130 -13.24 -16.68 -13.10
#